data_AF-A0A7X6NSH1-F1
#
_entry.id   AF-A0A7X6NSH1-F1
#
_cell.length_a   1.000
_cell.length_b   1.000
_cell.length_c   1.000
_cell.angle_alpha   90.00
_cell.angle_beta   90.00
_cell.angle_gamma   90.00
#
_symmetry.space_group_name_H-M   'P 1'
#
loop_
_entity.id
_entity.type
_entity.pdbx_description
1 polymer ?
#
loop_
_entity_poly.entity_id
_entity_poly.type
_entity_poly.pdbx_seq_one_letter_code
_entity_poly.pdbx_strand_id
1 'polypeptide(L)'
;MDNSIPLLTVLGVLPLIFSLIAFAVRGRAGKHVAFVGSLVTMVFGIWIFFAAASNDFSEMVPWIKAIGAWYALSLDGMGRAMVLLSVILVPIVLIAEWTLDSKQTDGHLEPRWGSNVFGALALMVEGFGLFVFMASDVLLFYIFFEATLIPMFFLITGWGGAKRGKAAMKFLLYSLAGGLIMLF
;
A
#
# COMPACT_ATOMS: atom_id res chain seq x y z
N MET A 1 -15.27 -11.83 -23.79
CA MET A 1 -14.64 -10.68 -23.11
C MET A 1 -15.70 -10.16 -22.18
N ASP A 2 -15.81 -10.74 -20.98
CA ASP A 2 -16.77 -10.23 -20.01
C ASP A 2 -16.32 -8.83 -19.63
N ASN A 3 -17.18 -7.86 -19.91
CA ASN A 3 -16.96 -6.44 -19.68
C ASN A 3 -17.16 -6.11 -18.18
N SER A 4 -16.64 -6.98 -17.33
CA SER A 4 -16.63 -6.85 -15.88
C SER A 4 -15.65 -5.75 -15.52
N ILE A 5 -16.11 -4.76 -14.77
CA ILE A 5 -15.23 -3.71 -14.22
C ILE A 5 -14.10 -4.41 -13.44
N PRO A 6 -12.82 -4.05 -13.65
CA PRO A 6 -11.69 -4.66 -12.95
C PRO A 6 -11.63 -4.17 -11.50
N LEU A 7 -12.49 -4.75 -10.64
CA LEU A 7 -12.69 -4.35 -9.25
C LEU A 7 -11.43 -4.51 -8.39
N LEU A 8 -10.60 -5.53 -8.65
CA LEU A 8 -9.35 -5.77 -7.92
C LEU A 8 -8.29 -4.75 -8.33
N THR A 9 -8.15 -4.46 -9.63
CA THR A 9 -7.29 -3.34 -10.06
C THR A 9 -7.76 -2.02 -9.44
N VAL A 10 -9.07 -1.74 -9.44
CA VAL A 10 -9.62 -0.53 -8.84
C VAL A 10 -9.30 -0.46 -7.35
N LEU A 11 -9.45 -1.56 -6.61
CA LEU A 11 -9.14 -1.61 -5.18
C LEU A 11 -7.67 -1.27 -4.89
N GLY A 12 -6.73 -1.82 -5.66
CA GLY A 12 -5.30 -1.53 -5.49
C GLY A 12 -4.89 -0.13 -5.95
N VAL A 13 -5.47 0.38 -7.04
CA VAL A 13 -5.14 1.70 -7.61
C VAL A 13 -5.75 2.84 -6.79
N LEU A 14 -6.92 2.65 -6.19
CA LEU A 14 -7.64 3.69 -5.46
C LEU A 14 -6.78 4.38 -4.38
N PRO A 15 -6.14 3.67 -3.43
CA PRO A 15 -5.24 4.31 -2.46
C PRO A 15 -4.00 4.95 -3.12
N LEU A 16 -3.51 4.42 -4.24
CA LEU A 16 -2.40 5.04 -5.00
C LEU A 16 -2.80 6.39 -5.60
N ILE A 17 -4.03 6.52 -6.12
CA ILE A 17 -4.55 7.80 -6.62
C ILE A 17 -4.65 8.81 -5.47
N PHE A 18 -5.25 8.42 -4.34
CA PHE A 18 -5.34 9.30 -3.17
C PHE A 18 -3.95 9.66 -2.61
N SER A 19 -2.98 8.75 -2.67
CA SER A 19 -1.58 9.03 -2.33
C SER A 19 -1.00 10.16 -3.19
N LEU A 20 -1.14 10.06 -4.52
CA LEU A 20 -0.62 11.10 -5.42
C LEU A 20 -1.30 12.45 -5.20
N ILE A 21 -2.61 12.47 -4.95
CA ILE A 21 -3.34 13.70 -4.63
C ILE A 21 -2.86 14.27 -3.29
N ALA A 22 -2.68 13.44 -2.27
CA ALA A 22 -2.16 13.87 -0.96
C ALA A 22 -0.71 14.40 -1.04
N PHE A 23 0.11 13.88 -1.96
CA PHE A 23 1.43 14.44 -2.27
C PHE A 23 1.34 15.84 -2.91
N ALA A 24 0.42 16.03 -3.84
CA ALA A 24 0.24 17.30 -4.55
C ALA A 24 -0.35 18.39 -3.64
N VAL A 25 -1.27 18.02 -2.75
CA VAL A 25 -1.97 18.96 -1.85
C VAL A 25 -1.15 19.17 -0.58
N ARG A 26 -0.58 20.37 -0.41
CA ARG A 26 0.23 20.71 0.77
C ARG A 26 -0.63 21.07 1.99
N GLY A 27 -0.08 20.83 3.18
CA GLY A 27 -0.65 21.27 4.46
C GLY A 27 -1.81 20.40 4.97
N ARG A 28 -2.72 20.99 5.75
CA ARG A 28 -3.85 20.28 6.38
C ARG A 28 -4.77 19.59 5.37
N ALA A 29 -4.98 20.21 4.21
CA ALA A 29 -5.82 19.61 3.16
C ALA A 29 -5.28 18.26 2.67
N GLY A 30 -3.95 18.12 2.52
CA GLY A 30 -3.33 16.85 2.10
C GLY A 30 -3.53 15.72 3.11
N LYS A 31 -3.54 16.04 4.41
CA LYS A 31 -3.87 15.06 5.47
C LYS A 31 -5.31 14.57 5.35
N HIS A 32 -6.26 15.48 5.16
CA HIS A 32 -7.66 15.12 5.01
C HIS A 32 -7.87 14.29 3.75
N VAL A 33 -7.18 14.61 2.64
CA VAL A 33 -7.21 13.78 1.42
C VAL A 33 -6.72 12.37 1.72
N ALA A 34 -5.58 12.21 2.41
CA ALA A 34 -5.07 10.88 2.74
C ALA A 34 -6.03 10.10 3.64
N PHE A 35 -6.61 10.75 4.65
CA PHE A 35 -7.58 10.13 5.55
C PHE A 35 -8.87 9.73 4.84
N VAL A 36 -9.46 10.62 4.04
CA VAL A 36 -10.63 10.31 3.21
C VAL A 36 -10.31 9.18 2.24
N GLY A 37 -9.14 9.21 1.61
CA GLY A 37 -8.66 8.13 0.75
C GLY A 37 -8.67 6.78 1.46
N SER A 38 -8.09 6.70 2.67
CA SER A 38 -8.08 5.47 3.46
C SER A 38 -9.49 4.99 3.84
N LEU A 39 -10.42 5.90 4.15
CA LEU A 39 -11.81 5.53 4.45
C LEU A 39 -12.55 5.00 3.22
N VAL A 40 -12.33 5.61 2.05
CA VAL A 40 -12.91 5.14 0.80
C VAL A 40 -12.35 3.75 0.46
N THR A 41 -11.03 3.54 0.57
CA THR A 41 -10.41 2.22 0.38
C THR A 41 -10.95 1.20 1.38
N MET A 42 -11.12 1.58 2.66
CA MET A 42 -11.68 0.71 3.70
C MET A 42 -13.09 0.27 3.38
N VAL A 43 -14.00 1.21 3.07
CA VAL A 43 -15.38 0.88 2.74
C VAL A 43 -15.45 -0.02 1.51
N PHE A 44 -14.64 0.28 0.48
CA PHE A 44 -14.60 -0.51 -0.75
C PHE A 44 -14.02 -1.91 -0.52
N GLY A 45 -12.92 -2.03 0.24
CA GLY A 45 -12.30 -3.30 0.60
C GLY A 45 -13.20 -4.19 1.47
N ILE A 46 -13.94 -3.61 2.43
CA ILE A 46 -14.94 -4.33 3.22
C ILE A 46 -16.07 -4.84 2.32
N TRP A 47 -16.54 -4.01 1.39
CA TRP A 47 -17.56 -4.43 0.43
C TRP A 47 -17.08 -5.60 -0.44
N ILE A 48 -15.84 -5.53 -0.97
CA ILE A 48 -15.24 -6.63 -1.73
C ILE A 48 -15.10 -7.89 -0.87
N PHE A 49 -14.71 -7.78 0.40
CA PHE A 49 -14.58 -8.93 1.30
C PHE A 49 -15.89 -9.72 1.43
N PHE A 50 -17.03 -9.04 1.56
CA PHE A 50 -18.34 -9.70 1.61
C PHE A 50 -18.79 -10.20 0.24
N ALA A 51 -18.57 -9.42 -0.82
CA ALA A 51 -18.92 -9.83 -2.18
C ALA A 51 -18.15 -11.08 -2.63
N ALA A 52 -16.91 -11.25 -2.15
CA ALA A 52 -16.03 -12.37 -2.45
C ALA A 52 -16.42 -13.66 -1.69
N ALA A 53 -17.41 -13.59 -0.78
CA ALA A 53 -17.98 -14.78 -0.16
C ALA A 53 -18.87 -15.58 -1.13
N SER A 54 -19.47 -14.90 -2.11
CA SER A 54 -20.41 -15.49 -3.06
C SER A 54 -19.95 -15.46 -4.52
N ASN A 55 -18.91 -14.68 -4.83
CA ASN A 55 -18.38 -14.54 -6.19
C ASN A 55 -16.86 -14.73 -6.20
N ASP A 56 -16.36 -15.44 -7.21
CA ASP A 56 -14.93 -15.54 -7.47
C ASP A 56 -14.47 -14.30 -8.26
N PHE A 57 -13.73 -13.41 -7.60
CA PHE A 57 -13.09 -12.29 -8.28
C PHE A 57 -11.74 -12.74 -8.83
N SER A 58 -11.65 -12.80 -10.15
CA SER A 58 -10.40 -13.03 -10.86
C SER A 58 -10.29 -12.14 -12.10
N GLU A 59 -9.12 -11.57 -12.30
CA GLU A 59 -8.77 -10.73 -13.43
C GLU A 59 -7.50 -11.30 -14.04
N MET A 60 -7.63 -11.90 -15.22
CA MET A 60 -6.52 -12.56 -15.91
C MET A 60 -6.34 -11.97 -17.30
N VAL A 61 -5.27 -11.18 -17.45
CA VAL A 61 -4.91 -10.55 -18.72
C VAL A 61 -3.47 -10.97 -19.07
N PRO A 62 -3.21 -11.51 -20.27
CA PRO A 62 -1.86 -11.84 -20.68
C PRO A 62 -1.02 -10.56 -20.77
N TRP A 63 0.06 -10.47 -20.00
CA TRP A 63 0.88 -9.25 -19.91
C TRP A 63 2.14 -9.35 -20.77
N ILE A 64 3.03 -10.30 -20.48
CA ILE A 64 4.29 -10.48 -21.23
C ILE A 64 4.38 -11.92 -21.72
N LYS A 65 3.87 -12.14 -22.93
CA LYS A 65 3.81 -13.48 -23.56
C LYS A 65 5.18 -14.16 -23.71
N ALA A 66 6.25 -13.38 -23.91
CA ALA A 66 7.61 -13.89 -24.13
C ALA A 66 8.19 -14.65 -22.91
N ILE A 67 7.79 -14.27 -21.70
CA ILE A 67 8.23 -14.89 -20.44
C ILE A 67 7.09 -15.65 -19.74
N GLY A 68 5.92 -15.74 -20.40
CA GLY A 68 4.73 -16.38 -19.84
C GLY A 68 4.08 -15.64 -18.67
N ALA A 69 4.34 -14.33 -18.50
CA ALA A 69 3.80 -13.56 -17.38
C ALA A 69 2.37 -13.07 -17.62
N TRP A 70 1.55 -13.15 -16.58
CA TRP A 70 0.16 -12.74 -16.58
C TRP A 70 -0.07 -11.59 -15.61
N TYR A 71 -0.91 -10.64 -16.00
CA TYR A 71 -1.59 -9.78 -15.05
C TYR A 71 -2.74 -10.59 -14.47
N ALA A 72 -2.41 -11.41 -13.46
CA ALA A 72 -3.35 -12.27 -12.77
C ALA A 72 -3.57 -11.72 -11.35
N LEU A 73 -4.76 -11.20 -11.11
CA LEU A 73 -5.25 -10.86 -9.78
C LEU A 73 -6.38 -11.83 -9.41
N SER A 74 -6.31 -12.42 -8.24
CA SER A 74 -7.36 -13.29 -7.71
C SER A 74 -7.50 -13.05 -6.22
N LEU A 75 -8.73 -13.06 -5.73
CA LEU A 75 -8.99 -12.95 -4.30
C LEU A 75 -9.28 -14.33 -3.70
N ASP A 76 -8.23 -15.02 -3.27
CA ASP A 76 -8.34 -16.31 -2.59
C ASP A 76 -8.69 -16.14 -1.10
N GLY A 77 -8.89 -17.26 -0.39
CA GLY A 77 -9.26 -17.27 1.03
C GLY A 77 -8.27 -16.55 1.95
N MET A 78 -6.98 -16.60 1.63
CA MET A 78 -5.94 -15.91 2.39
C MET A 78 -5.80 -14.43 1.96
N GLY A 79 -5.80 -14.17 0.65
CA GLY A 79 -5.71 -12.83 0.08
C GLY A 79 -6.84 -11.92 0.57
N ARG A 80 -8.09 -12.40 0.58
CA ARG A 80 -9.23 -11.62 1.14
C ARG A 80 -9.05 -11.23 2.60
N ALA A 81 -8.46 -12.10 3.42
CA ALA A 81 -8.24 -11.84 4.84
C ALA A 81 -7.13 -10.79 5.04
N MET A 82 -6.05 -10.88 4.25
CA MET A 82 -4.97 -9.91 4.28
C MET A 82 -5.39 -8.54 3.75
N VAL A 83 -6.17 -8.51 2.66
CA VAL A 83 -6.79 -7.28 2.14
C VAL A 83 -7.66 -6.62 3.21
N LEU A 84 -8.56 -7.37 3.85
CA LEU A 84 -9.42 -6.84 4.91
C LEU A 84 -8.60 -6.25 6.07
N LEU A 85 -7.56 -6.96 6.50
CA LEU A 85 -6.66 -6.49 7.55
C LEU A 85 -5.98 -5.17 7.15
N SER A 86 -5.43 -5.09 5.93
CA SER A 86 -4.73 -3.92 5.44
C SER A 86 -5.63 -2.69 5.38
N VAL A 87 -6.83 -2.81 4.80
CA VAL A 87 -7.73 -1.66 4.62
C VAL A 87 -8.32 -1.14 5.94
N ILE A 88 -8.38 -1.98 6.98
CA ILE A 88 -8.78 -1.55 8.33
C ILE A 88 -7.60 -0.91 9.07
N LEU A 89 -6.38 -1.42 8.88
CA LEU A 89 -5.20 -0.99 9.62
C LEU A 89 -4.77 0.44 9.22
N VAL A 90 -4.82 0.78 7.93
CA VAL A 90 -4.33 2.06 7.42
C VAL A 90 -5.05 3.27 8.01
N PRO A 91 -6.40 3.37 8.07
CA PRO A 91 -7.06 4.49 8.71
C PRO A 91 -6.70 4.62 10.21
N ILE A 92 -6.48 3.50 10.91
CA ILE A 92 -6.01 3.51 12.31
C ILE A 92 -4.60 4.11 12.39
N VAL A 93 -3.69 3.73 11.49
CA VAL A 93 -2.32 4.29 11.41
C VAL A 93 -2.35 5.79 11.15
N LEU A 94 -3.24 6.27 10.27
CA LEU A 94 -3.38 7.70 10.00
C LEU A 94 -3.93 8.49 11.20
N ILE A 95 -4.89 7.94 11.94
CA ILE A 95 -5.40 8.57 13.18
C ILE A 95 -4.30 8.62 14.26
N ALA A 96 -3.52 7.55 14.38
CA ALA A 96 -2.41 7.49 15.33
C ALA A 96 -1.36 8.57 15.00
N GLU A 97 -0.99 8.73 13.73
CA GLU A 97 -0.06 9.77 13.31
C GLU A 97 -0.59 11.18 13.59
N TRP A 98 -1.87 11.42 13.30
CA TRP A 98 -2.47 12.74 13.55
C TRP A 98 -2.47 13.10 15.04
N THR A 99 -2.69 12.11 15.91
CA THR A 99 -2.62 12.30 17.36
C THR A 99 -1.19 12.66 17.81
N LEU A 100 -0.18 12.01 17.24
CA LEU A 100 1.23 12.28 17.51
C LEU A 100 1.68 13.66 17.00
N ASP A 101 1.19 14.10 15.84
CA ASP A 101 1.46 15.44 15.31
C ASP A 101 0.85 16.55 16.21
N SER A 102 -0.31 16.28 16.82
CA SER A 102 -0.98 17.23 17.72
C SER A 102 -0.35 17.33 19.11
N LYS A 103 0.27 16.24 19.59
CA LYS A 103 0.97 16.19 20.86
C LYS A 103 2.46 16.24 20.54
N GLN A 104 3.05 17.43 20.56
CA GLN A 104 4.51 17.60 20.52
C GLN A 104 5.10 16.83 21.72
N THR A 105 5.40 15.55 21.50
CA THR A 105 5.68 14.60 22.57
C THR A 105 7.19 14.64 22.79
N ASP A 106 7.59 15.12 23.96
CA ASP A 106 8.98 15.15 24.42
C ASP A 106 9.63 13.77 24.24
N GLY A 107 10.52 13.65 23.25
CA GLY A 107 11.28 12.43 22.97
C GLY A 107 11.23 11.93 21.52
N HIS A 108 10.31 12.41 20.68
CA HIS A 108 10.29 12.09 19.25
C HIS A 108 11.09 13.11 18.44
N LEU A 109 11.97 12.61 17.55
CA LEU A 109 12.68 13.48 16.62
C LEU A 109 11.69 14.14 15.66
N GLU A 110 11.90 15.42 15.36
CA GLU A 110 11.03 16.11 14.41
C GLU A 110 10.99 15.37 13.06
N PRO A 111 9.77 15.14 12.52
CA PRO A 111 9.59 14.57 11.20
C PRO A 111 10.39 15.34 10.16
N ARG A 112 11.02 14.59 9.26
CA ARG A 112 11.83 15.20 8.19
C ARG A 112 10.99 15.87 7.10
N TRP A 113 9.73 15.46 6.98
CA TRP A 113 8.77 15.93 5.98
C TRP A 113 7.42 16.21 6.64
N GLY A 114 6.58 16.96 5.92
CA GLY A 114 5.23 17.28 6.36
C GLY A 114 4.38 16.02 6.52
N SER A 115 3.46 16.05 7.47
CA SER A 115 2.57 14.93 7.81
C SER A 115 1.57 14.58 6.69
N ASN A 116 1.39 15.44 5.68
CA ASN A 116 0.71 15.05 4.43
C ASN A 116 1.50 14.01 3.62
N VAL A 117 2.84 14.06 3.66
CA VAL A 117 3.72 13.08 3.01
C VAL A 117 3.66 11.73 3.72
N PHE A 118 3.48 11.71 5.04
CA PHE A 118 3.25 10.46 5.78
C PHE A 118 2.00 9.75 5.26
N GLY A 119 0.87 10.46 5.22
CA GLY A 119 -0.40 9.91 4.75
C GLY A 119 -0.32 9.42 3.30
N ALA A 120 0.36 10.19 2.44
CA ALA A 120 0.57 9.78 1.06
C ALA A 120 1.42 8.50 0.94
N LEU A 121 2.53 8.40 1.67
CA LEU A 121 3.37 7.20 1.67
C LEU A 121 2.66 6.00 2.28
N ALA A 122 1.88 6.18 3.34
CA ALA A 122 1.09 5.12 3.96
C ALA A 122 0.05 4.55 2.99
N LEU A 123 -0.67 5.41 2.25
CA LEU A 123 -1.57 4.98 1.18
C LEU A 123 -0.83 4.31 0.01
N MET A 124 0.41 4.72 -0.28
CA MET A 124 1.23 4.07 -1.30
C MET A 124 1.63 2.65 -0.88
N VAL A 125 2.00 2.46 0.40
CA VAL A 125 2.24 1.13 0.99
C VAL A 125 0.96 0.30 0.95
N GLU A 126 -0.19 0.88 1.30
CA GLU A 126 -1.49 0.20 1.22
C GLU A 126 -1.75 -0.31 -0.20
N GLY A 127 -1.70 0.56 -1.21
CA GLY A 127 -2.00 0.18 -2.59
C GLY A 127 -1.08 -0.91 -3.13
N PHE A 128 0.23 -0.77 -2.94
CA PHE A 128 1.17 -1.82 -3.35
C PHE A 128 0.98 -3.11 -2.55
N GLY A 129 0.75 -3.02 -1.24
CA GLY A 129 0.48 -4.19 -0.39
C GLY A 129 -0.80 -4.93 -0.80
N LEU A 130 -1.86 -4.21 -1.18
CA LEU A 130 -3.07 -4.81 -1.73
C LEU A 130 -2.77 -5.59 -3.01
N PHE A 131 -1.99 -5.02 -3.93
CA PHE A 131 -1.58 -5.75 -5.13
C PHE A 131 -0.77 -7.01 -4.80
N VAL A 132 0.11 -6.96 -3.80
CA VAL A 132 0.87 -8.14 -3.33
C VAL A 132 -0.08 -9.24 -2.86
N PHE A 133 -1.12 -8.90 -2.09
CA PHE A 133 -2.08 -9.90 -1.57
C PHE A 133 -3.08 -10.40 -2.60
N MET A 134 -3.30 -9.65 -3.69
CA MET A 134 -4.20 -10.03 -4.78
C MET A 134 -3.46 -10.73 -5.93
N ALA A 135 -2.13 -10.65 -6.01
CA ALA A 135 -1.36 -11.20 -7.12
C ALA A 135 -1.32 -12.74 -7.11
N SER A 136 -1.77 -13.34 -8.20
CA SER A 136 -1.69 -14.80 -8.43
C SER A 136 -0.47 -15.19 -9.27
N ASP A 137 0.13 -14.23 -9.98
CA ASP A 137 1.34 -14.42 -10.78
C ASP A 137 2.58 -14.01 -9.97
N VAL A 138 3.63 -14.84 -10.01
CA VAL A 138 4.85 -14.65 -9.21
C VAL A 138 5.61 -13.39 -9.61
N LEU A 139 5.66 -13.05 -10.90
CA LEU A 139 6.35 -11.85 -11.36
C LEU A 139 5.58 -10.60 -10.92
N LEU A 140 4.25 -10.63 -11.04
CA LEU A 140 3.40 -9.53 -10.59
C LEU A 140 3.54 -9.32 -9.07
N PHE A 141 3.48 -10.40 -8.30
CA PHE A 141 3.74 -10.40 -6.86
C PHE A 141 5.09 -9.74 -6.56
N TYR A 142 6.16 -10.19 -7.23
CA TYR A 142 7.52 -9.71 -6.99
C TYR A 142 7.66 -8.21 -7.26
N ILE A 143 7.12 -7.73 -8.38
CA ILE A 143 7.19 -6.31 -8.74
C ILE A 143 6.50 -5.44 -7.69
N PHE A 144 5.29 -5.81 -7.27
CA PHE A 144 4.57 -5.03 -6.24
C PHE A 144 5.21 -5.17 -4.87
N PHE A 145 5.75 -6.35 -4.53
CA PHE A 145 6.48 -6.59 -3.30
C PHE A 145 7.70 -5.66 -3.19
N GLU A 146 8.53 -5.61 -4.23
CA GLU A 146 9.67 -4.69 -4.30
C GLU A 146 9.22 -3.22 -4.34
N ALA A 147 8.12 -2.91 -5.02
CA ALA A 147 7.57 -1.56 -5.06
C ALA A 147 7.17 -1.03 -3.68
N THR A 148 6.72 -1.90 -2.75
CA THR A 148 6.43 -1.48 -1.36
C THR A 148 7.66 -0.99 -0.60
N LEU A 149 8.88 -1.42 -0.98
CA LEU A 149 10.11 -1.02 -0.31
C LEU A 149 10.41 0.47 -0.48
N ILE A 150 10.03 1.06 -1.62
CA ILE A 150 10.26 2.47 -1.93
C ILE A 150 9.56 3.39 -0.91
N PRO A 151 8.22 3.35 -0.74
CA PRO A 151 7.56 4.20 0.23
C PRO A 151 7.94 3.84 1.68
N MET A 152 8.22 2.58 2.00
CA MET A 152 8.72 2.20 3.33
C MET A 152 10.08 2.82 3.64
N PHE A 153 11.01 2.85 2.69
CA PHE A 153 12.30 3.52 2.85
C PHE A 153 12.10 5.01 3.20
N PHE A 154 11.19 5.69 2.50
CA PHE A 154 10.85 7.08 2.82
C PHE A 154 10.22 7.18 4.21
N LEU A 155 9.24 6.35 4.57
CA LEU A 155 8.64 6.38 5.91
C LEU A 155 9.69 6.23 7.03
N ILE A 156 10.63 5.29 6.88
CA ILE A 156 11.71 5.07 7.85
C ILE A 156 12.67 6.27 7.90
N THR A 157 13.06 6.84 6.75
CA THR A 157 13.96 8.01 6.72
C THR A 157 13.29 9.31 7.19
N GLY A 158 11.97 9.42 7.05
CA GLY A 158 11.18 10.59 7.41
C GLY A 158 10.80 10.63 8.88
N TRP A 159 10.21 9.54 9.40
CA TRP A 159 9.62 9.46 10.74
C TRP A 159 10.32 8.45 11.66
N GLY A 160 11.40 7.82 11.20
CA GLY A 160 12.21 6.93 12.05
C GLY A 160 12.96 7.68 13.15
N GLY A 161 13.36 6.93 14.18
CA GLY A 161 14.11 7.45 15.33
C GLY A 161 15.59 7.76 15.06
N ALA A 162 16.40 7.70 16.12
CA ALA A 162 17.83 7.96 16.01
C ALA A 162 18.50 7.05 14.95
N LYS A 163 19.38 7.62 14.12
CA LYS A 163 20.06 6.92 13.01
C LYS A 163 19.13 6.42 11.89
N ARG A 164 17.95 7.04 11.71
CA ARG A 164 16.96 6.73 10.64
C ARG A 164 17.53 6.45 9.25
N GLY A 165 18.54 7.21 8.81
CA GLY A 165 19.19 6.97 7.51
C GLY A 165 19.92 5.63 7.41
N LYS A 166 20.64 5.23 8.47
CA LYS A 166 21.32 3.91 8.50
C LYS A 166 20.31 2.77 8.62
N ALA A 167 19.23 2.96 9.38
CA ALA A 167 18.16 1.97 9.51
C ALA A 167 17.45 1.73 8.17
N ALA A 168 17.08 2.79 7.46
CA ALA A 168 16.42 2.69 6.16
C ALA A 168 17.31 2.04 5.09
N MET A 169 18.60 2.39 5.05
CA MET A 169 19.55 1.75 4.12
C MET A 169 19.70 0.26 4.41
N LYS A 170 19.80 -0.13 5.69
CA LYS A 170 19.83 -1.55 6.07
C LYS A 170 18.55 -2.25 5.67
N PHE A 171 17.38 -1.69 6.00
CA PHE A 171 16.08 -2.22 5.60
C PHE A 171 16.05 -2.48 4.09
N LEU A 172 16.40 -1.49 3.28
CA LEU A 172 16.41 -1.63 1.82
C LEU A 172 17.37 -2.71 1.33
N LEU A 173 18.62 -2.73 1.83
CA LEU A 173 19.63 -3.69 1.39
C LEU A 173 19.28 -5.14 1.78
N TYR A 174 18.80 -5.35 3.00
CA TYR A 174 18.39 -6.69 3.45
C TYR A 174 17.12 -7.15 2.75
N SER A 175 16.14 -6.27 2.57
CA SER A 175 14.90 -6.60 1.86
C SER A 175 15.14 -6.88 0.38
N LEU A 176 15.96 -6.08 -0.31
CA LEU A 176 16.28 -6.29 -1.72
C LEU A 176 17.11 -7.58 -1.92
N ALA A 177 18.07 -7.85 -1.03
CA ALA A 177 18.83 -9.09 -1.08
C ALA A 177 17.94 -10.32 -0.86
N GLY A 178 16.99 -10.25 0.08
CA GLY A 178 16.00 -11.30 0.31
C GLY A 178 15.00 -11.45 -0.84
N GLY A 179 14.55 -10.34 -1.42
CA GLY A 179 13.62 -10.31 -2.56
C GLY A 179 14.25 -10.89 -3.83
N LEU A 180 15.51 -10.58 -4.11
CA LEU A 180 16.26 -11.18 -5.23
C LEU A 180 16.29 -12.71 -5.14
N ILE A 181 16.46 -13.28 -3.95
CA ILE A 181 16.44 -14.75 -3.75
C ILE A 181 15.06 -15.31 -4.09
N MET A 182 13.97 -14.58 -3.84
CA MET A 182 12.62 -15.04 -4.15
C MET A 182 12.34 -15.11 -5.66
N LEU A 183 13.08 -14.36 -6.49
CA LEU A 183 12.94 -14.36 -7.94
C LEU A 183 13.64 -15.56 -8.60
N PHE A 184 14.59 -16.20 -7.92
CA PHE A 184 15.37 -17.35 -8.41
C PHE A 184 14.84 -18.69 -7.88
#